data_AF-X1FT38-F1
#
_entry.id   AF-X1FT38-F1
#
_cell.length_a   1.000
_cell.length_b   1.000
_cell.length_c   1.000
_cell.angle_alpha   90.00
_cell.angle_beta   90.00
_cell.angle_gamma   90.00
#
_symmetry.space_group_name_H-M   'P 1'
#
loop_
_entity.id
_entity.type
_entity.pdbx_description
1 polymer ?
#
loop_
_entity_poly.entity_id
_entity_poly.type
_entity_poly.pdbx_seq_one_letter_code
_entity_poly.pdbx_strand_id
1 'polypeptide(L)' 'PEQLADEIKKYIPDFKINYNVDPMRQAIADSWPNHLDDTAARENWGWSPDYDLEAMTKDMIEKLKIKLIGELGNR' A
#
# COMPACT_ATOMS: atom_id res chain seq x y z
N PRO A 1 -0.66 -9.21 -3.06
CA PRO A 1 0.05 -8.73 -1.84
C PRO A 1 1.59 -8.84 -1.90
N GLU A 2 2.14 -9.76 -2.69
CA GLU A 2 3.59 -9.99 -2.83
C GLU A 2 4.35 -8.74 -3.31
N GLN A 3 3.84 -8.06 -4.35
CA GLN A 3 4.45 -6.84 -4.90
C GLN A 3 4.71 -5.76 -3.84
N LEU A 4 3.75 -5.52 -2.94
CA LEU A 4 3.92 -4.56 -1.85
C LEU A 4 4.94 -5.05 -0.82
N ALA A 5 4.96 -6.35 -0.52
CA ALA A 5 5.93 -6.91 0.42
C ALA A 5 7.37 -6.78 -0.12
N ASP A 6 7.57 -6.99 -1.42
CA ASP A 6 8.88 -6.83 -2.04
C ASP A 6 9.32 -5.36 -2.08
N GLU A 7 8.39 -4.43 -2.30
CA GLU A 7 8.69 -3.00 -2.21
C GLU A 7 9.12 -2.60 -0.79
N ILE A 8 8.42 -3.10 0.24
CA ILE A 8 8.78 -2.87 1.64
C ILE A 8 10.17 -3.43 1.96
N LYS A 9 10.50 -4.62 1.45
CA LYS A 9 11.82 -5.26 1.69
C LYS A 9 13.00 -4.41 1.21
N LYS A 10 12.83 -3.58 0.17
CA LYS A 10 13.89 -2.65 -0.28
C LYS A 10 14.32 -1.68 0.84
N TYR A 11 13.41 -1.34 1.75
CA TYR A 11 13.66 -0.43 2.87
C TYR A 11 13.88 -1.16 4.21
N ILE A 12 13.31 -2.35 4.36
CA ILE A 12 13.40 -3.18 5.57
C ILE A 12 13.72 -4.62 5.12
N PRO A 13 15.00 -4.97 4.88
CA PRO A 13 15.38 -6.26 4.30
C PRO A 13 14.90 -7.48 5.10
N ASP A 14 14.81 -7.34 6.42
CA ASP A 14 14.35 -8.41 7.32
C ASP A 14 12.82 -8.53 7.42
N PHE A 15 12.07 -7.75 6.62
CA PHE A 15 10.61 -7.78 6.63
C PHE A 15 10.08 -9.16 6.22
N LYS A 16 9.17 -9.69 7.04
CA LYS A 16 8.49 -10.97 6.81
C LYS A 16 6.98 -10.75 6.78
N ILE A 17 6.33 -11.43 5.85
CA ILE A 17 4.87 -11.43 5.71
C ILE A 17 4.37 -12.87 5.76
N ASN A 18 3.32 -13.11 6.56
CA ASN A 18 2.63 -14.39 6.64
C ASN A 18 1.18 -14.17 6.19
N TYR A 19 0.64 -15.14 5.46
CA TYR A 19 -0.73 -15.07 4.95
C TYR A 19 -1.65 -15.91 5.81
N ASN A 20 -2.48 -15.24 6.62
CA ASN A 20 -3.62 -15.86 7.27
C ASN A 20 -4.89 -15.38 6.55
N VAL A 21 -5.29 -16.13 5.53
CA VAL A 21 -6.37 -15.74 4.62
C VAL A 21 -7.71 -16.03 5.30
N ASP A 22 -8.46 -14.98 5.60
CA ASP A 22 -9.86 -15.08 6.00
C ASP A 22 -10.71 -15.35 4.74
N PRO A 23 -11.37 -16.52 4.62
CA PRO A 23 -12.14 -16.87 3.43
C PRO A 23 -13.23 -15.86 3.07
N MET A 24 -13.83 -15.21 4.07
CA MET A 24 -14.87 -14.21 3.84
C MET A 24 -14.28 -12.95 3.19
N ARG A 25 -13.14 -12.46 3.70
CA ARG A 25 -12.48 -11.28 3.13
C ARG A 25 -11.86 -11.58 1.76
N GLN A 26 -11.33 -12.78 1.58
CA GLN A 26 -10.78 -13.20 0.30
C GLN A 26 -11.88 -13.27 -0.77
N ALA A 27 -13.05 -13.84 -0.45
CA ALA A 27 -14.17 -13.85 -1.38
C ALA A 27 -14.65 -12.44 -1.78
N ILE A 28 -14.58 -11.47 -0.85
CA ILE A 28 -14.87 -10.06 -1.17
C ILE A 28 -13.80 -9.50 -2.12
N ALA A 29 -12.52 -9.73 -1.84
CA ALA A 29 -11.43 -9.26 -2.70
C ALA A 29 -11.47 -9.89 -4.10
N ASP A 30 -11.76 -11.20 -4.19
CA ASP A 30 -11.88 -11.94 -5.45
C ASP A 30 -13.05 -11.47 -6.31
N SER A 31 -14.05 -10.81 -5.71
CA SER A 31 -15.20 -10.25 -6.43
C SER A 31 -14.89 -8.91 -7.13
N TRP A 32 -13.78 -8.25 -6.78
CA TRP A 32 -13.41 -6.94 -7.31
C TRP A 32 -12.55 -7.06 -8.57
N PRO A 33 -12.61 -6.07 -9.49
CA PRO A 33 -11.72 -6.04 -10.64
C PRO A 33 -10.27 -5.78 -10.20
N ASN A 34 -9.32 -6.44 -10.88
CA ASN A 34 -7.88 -6.28 -10.62
C ASN A 34 -7.31 -4.94 -11.10
N HIS A 35 -8.02 -4.24 -11.99
CA HIS A 35 -7.62 -2.97 -12.59
C HIS A 35 -8.86 -2.16 -12.97
N LEU A 36 -8.76 -0.83 -12.90
CA LEU A 36 -9.80 0.09 -13.30
C LEU A 36 -9.30 0.96 -14.45
N ASP A 37 -10.09 1.07 -15.50
CA ASP A 37 -9.85 2.09 -16.54
C ASP A 37 -10.24 3.46 -15.99
N ASP A 38 -9.25 4.33 -15.82
CA ASP A 38 -9.41 5.69 -15.31
C ASP A 38 -9.39 6.76 -16.42
N THR A 39 -9.48 6.37 -17.71
CA THR A 39 -9.41 7.29 -18.86
C THR A 39 -10.44 8.42 -18.78
N ALA A 40 -11.70 8.11 -18.46
CA ALA A 40 -12.75 9.12 -18.34
C ALA A 40 -12.46 10.16 -17.25
N ALA A 41 -11.77 9.78 -16.17
CA ALA A 41 -11.38 10.70 -15.11
C ALA A 41 -10.25 11.63 -15.54
N ARG A 42 -9.27 11.09 -16.29
CA ARG A 42 -8.16 11.85 -16.87
C ARG A 42 -8.68 12.90 -17.86
N GLU A 43 -9.62 12.51 -18.72
CA GLU A 43 -10.16 13.38 -19.77
C GLU A 43 -11.11 14.44 -19.23
N ASN A 44 -12.02 14.07 -18.34
CA ASN A 44 -13.12 14.98 -17.95
C ASN A 44 -12.70 16.01 -16.90
N TRP A 45 -11.80 15.64 -15.99
CA TRP A 45 -11.42 16.51 -14.87
C TRP A 45 -9.93 16.47 -14.54
N GLY A 46 -9.10 15.95 -15.45
CA GLY A 46 -7.65 16.04 -15.34
C GLY A 46 -7.06 15.17 -14.23
N TRP A 47 -7.70 14.06 -13.88
CA TRP A 47 -7.15 13.12 -12.91
C TRP A 47 -5.74 12.70 -13.31
N SER A 48 -4.77 12.82 -12.40
CA SER A 48 -3.39 12.38 -12.60
C SER A 48 -2.81 11.93 -11.26
N PRO A 49 -2.65 10.63 -11.01
CA PRO A 49 -2.06 10.15 -9.77
C PRO A 49 -0.55 10.45 -9.74
N ASP A 50 -0.09 11.14 -8.70
CA ASP A 50 1.33 11.51 -8.53
C ASP A 50 2.16 10.44 -7.80
N TYR A 51 1.51 9.49 -7.14
CA TYR A 51 2.15 8.45 -6.35
C TYR A 51 1.94 7.08 -6.99
N ASP A 52 3.05 6.46 -7.38
CA ASP A 52 3.09 5.05 -7.73
C ASP A 52 3.35 4.17 -6.49
N LEU A 53 3.51 2.86 -6.72
CA LEU A 53 3.75 1.89 -5.65
C LEU A 53 5.02 2.20 -4.85
N GLU A 54 6.10 2.63 -5.51
CA GLU A 54 7.39 2.93 -4.89
C GLU A 54 7.29 4.21 -4.05
N ALA A 55 6.81 5.30 -4.65
CA ALA A 55 6.66 6.59 -3.99
C ALA A 55 5.74 6.50 -2.75
N MET A 56 4.61 5.79 -2.88
CA MET A 56 3.71 5.54 -1.77
C MET A 56 4.38 4.71 -0.67
N THR A 57 5.07 3.63 -1.02
CA THR A 57 5.71 2.74 -0.04
C THR A 57 6.77 3.49 0.78
N LYS A 58 7.59 4.30 0.10
CA LYS A 58 8.60 5.14 0.75
C LYS A 58 7.98 6.14 1.73
N ASP A 59 7.01 6.95 1.26
CA ASP A 59 6.38 7.98 2.10
C ASP A 59 5.71 7.36 3.33
N MET A 60 4.97 6.25 3.15
CA MET A 60 4.31 5.56 4.25
C MET A 60 5.30 5.07 5.32
N ILE A 61 6.44 4.48 4.92
CA ILE A 61 7.46 4.03 5.86
C ILE A 61 8.05 5.22 6.63
N GLU A 62 8.32 6.34 5.96
CA GLU A 62 8.86 7.54 6.60
C GLU A 62 7.88 8.12 7.63
N LYS A 63 6.61 8.30 7.27
CA LYS A 63 5.59 8.85 8.18
C LYS A 63 5.30 7.93 9.36
N LEU A 64 5.20 6.61 9.12
CA LEU A 64 4.92 5.64 10.17
C LEU A 64 6.08 5.54 11.17
N LYS A 65 7.33 5.63 10.72
CA LYS A 65 8.50 5.70 11.62
C LYS A 65 8.41 6.88 12.57
N ILE A 66 8.09 8.08 12.06
CA ILE A 66 7.92 9.27 12.89
C ILE A 66 6.80 9.07 13.91
N LYS A 67 5.64 8.57 13.46
CA LYS A 67 4.49 8.33 14.33
C LYS A 67 4.82 7.37 15.47
N LEU A 68 5.46 6.23 15.17
CA LEU A 68 5.78 5.21 16.18
C LEU A 68 6.87 5.69 17.15
N ILE A 69 7.86 6.46 16.70
CA ILE A 69 8.86 7.07 17.60
C ILE A 69 8.19 8.09 18.54
N GLY A 70 7.28 8.91 18.02
CA GLY A 70 6.50 9.86 18.83
C GLY A 70 5.60 9.16 19.85
N GLU A 71 4.99 8.03 19.50
CA GLU A 71 4.17 7.23 20.42
C GLU A 71 5.01 6.52 21.50
N LEU A 72 6.25 6.12 21.19
CA LEU A 72 7.16 5.52 22.17
C LEU A 72 7.76 6.55 23.13
N GLY A 73 7.94 7.80 22.72
CA GLY A 73 8.37 8.89 23.61
C GLY A 73 7.26 9.41 24.55
N ASN A 74 6.00 9.07 24.26
CA ASN A 74 4.83 9.43 25.06
C ASN A 74 4.35 8.30 25.99
N ARG A 75 5.07 7.17 26.05
CA ARG A 75 4.84 6.05 26.98
C ARG A 75 5.96 5.98 28.00
#